data_AF-A0A7V8XPA5-F1
#
_entry.id   AF-A0A7V8XPA5-F1
#
_cell.length_a   1.000
_cell.length_b   1.000
_cell.length_c   1.000
_cell.angle_alpha   90.00
_cell.angle_beta   90.00
_cell.angle_gamma   90.00
#
_symmetry.space_group_name_H-M   'P 1'
#
loop_
_entity.id
_entity.type
_entity.pdbx_description
1 polymer ?
#
loop_
_entity_poly.entity_id
_entity_poly.type
_entity_poly.pdbx_seq_one_letter_code
_entity_poly.pdbx_strand_id
1 'polypeptide(L)'
;PRIPHPATRNPHPAPRIPHAVVWWDPSLLHLDAVSTFGLRRDDLIVKDADLFAVKDRLSDYTAWRHDRQKLVEAGRVPSVNVQTATSWAANAARDGVDEAIAASAEIEVLQIPGVEGRPKGPKFGTLVHAVLAIVPLDAPEEAVRRTAEVQGRILASSAEEVGAAAAVVRAVLRHELMDRARRSFRLRRETPVTWMQKDGMLIEGVLDLAFDEGDATTVVDFKTDHELASGEARYRAQLQKYVDAVAAATKRPARGVLFKV
;
A
#
# COMPACT_ATOMS: atom_id res chain seq x y z
N PRO A 1 -9.70 -74.03 -4.87
CA PRO A 1 -9.81 -73.62 -3.45
C PRO A 1 -10.17 -72.13 -3.34
N ARG A 2 -11.47 -71.83 -3.34
CA ARG A 2 -12.00 -70.47 -3.17
C ARG A 2 -12.06 -70.14 -1.68
N ILE A 3 -11.47 -69.01 -1.34
CA ILE A 3 -11.43 -68.40 -0.01
C ILE A 3 -12.87 -68.02 0.41
N PRO A 4 -13.30 -68.29 1.66
CA PRO A 4 -14.65 -68.00 2.12
C PRO A 4 -14.93 -66.50 2.18
N HIS A 5 -16.16 -66.13 1.79
CA HIS A 5 -16.68 -64.77 1.83
C HIS A 5 -16.69 -64.22 3.28
N PRO A 6 -16.27 -62.96 3.50
CA PRO A 6 -16.37 -62.31 4.80
C PRO A 6 -17.82 -62.07 5.20
N ALA A 7 -18.08 -62.23 6.49
CA ALA A 7 -19.37 -62.12 7.16
C ALA A 7 -20.11 -60.81 6.86
N THR A 8 -21.43 -60.92 6.79
CA THR A 8 -22.40 -59.84 6.60
C THR A 8 -22.21 -58.75 7.66
N ARG A 9 -21.78 -57.56 7.24
CA ARG A 9 -21.87 -56.34 8.04
C ARG A 9 -23.36 -56.10 8.34
N ASN A 10 -23.73 -56.15 9.62
CA ASN A 10 -25.02 -55.65 10.09
C ASN A 10 -25.17 -54.18 9.63
N PRO A 11 -26.22 -53.84 8.86
CA PRO A 11 -26.45 -52.45 8.49
C PRO A 11 -26.88 -51.68 9.74
N HIS A 12 -26.14 -50.60 10.04
CA HIS A 12 -26.61 -49.59 10.98
C HIS A 12 -28.01 -49.11 10.55
N PRO A 13 -28.98 -48.97 11.47
CA PRO A 13 -30.27 -48.41 11.11
C PRO A 13 -30.06 -46.93 10.76
N ALA A 14 -30.08 -46.62 9.46
CA ALA A 14 -30.16 -45.24 9.00
C ALA A 14 -31.48 -44.64 9.53
N PRO A 15 -31.48 -43.41 10.08
CA PRO A 15 -32.71 -42.78 10.50
C PRO A 15 -33.65 -42.66 9.29
N ARG A 16 -34.84 -43.28 9.37
CA ARG A 16 -35.89 -43.11 8.37
C ARG A 16 -36.37 -41.66 8.47
N ILE A 17 -35.79 -40.79 7.66
CA ILE A 17 -36.34 -39.46 7.44
C ILE A 17 -37.71 -39.68 6.77
N PRO A 18 -38.82 -39.18 7.35
CA PRO A 18 -40.12 -39.27 6.70
C PRO A 18 -40.05 -38.45 5.41
N HIS A 19 -40.17 -39.13 4.27
CA HIS A 19 -40.33 -38.47 2.98
C HIS A 19 -41.83 -38.30 2.71
N ALA A 20 -42.24 -37.09 2.37
CA ALA A 20 -43.57 -36.84 1.87
C ALA A 20 -43.59 -37.17 0.38
N VAL A 21 -44.37 -38.17 -0.03
CA VAL A 21 -44.68 -38.40 -1.44
C VAL A 21 -45.96 -37.65 -1.74
N VAL A 22 -45.88 -36.64 -2.60
CA VAL A 22 -47.05 -35.94 -3.13
C VAL A 22 -47.42 -36.61 -4.44
N TRP A 23 -48.62 -37.20 -4.48
CA TRP A 23 -49.25 -37.65 -5.70
C TRP A 23 -50.13 -36.52 -6.23
N TRP A 24 -49.80 -36.02 -7.40
CA TRP A 24 -50.63 -35.06 -8.12
C TRP A 24 -51.62 -35.84 -8.98
N ASP A 25 -52.90 -35.49 -8.91
CA ASP A 25 -53.87 -35.99 -9.88
C ASP A 25 -53.58 -35.30 -11.23
N PRO A 26 -53.16 -36.02 -12.28
CA PRO A 26 -52.82 -35.42 -13.56
C PRO A 26 -54.02 -34.75 -14.22
N SER A 27 -55.25 -35.16 -13.88
CA SER A 27 -56.48 -34.57 -14.43
C SER A 27 -56.77 -33.17 -13.87
N LEU A 28 -56.14 -32.80 -12.74
CA LEU A 28 -56.21 -31.47 -12.15
C LEU A 28 -55.12 -30.53 -12.68
N LEU A 29 -54.18 -31.04 -13.46
CA LEU A 29 -53.14 -30.24 -14.10
C LEU A 29 -53.63 -29.77 -15.48
N HIS A 30 -53.39 -28.52 -15.81
CA HIS A 30 -53.61 -28.02 -17.18
C HIS A 30 -52.46 -28.52 -18.06
N LEU A 31 -52.59 -29.76 -18.57
CA LEU A 31 -51.51 -30.48 -19.25
C LEU A 31 -51.11 -29.88 -20.62
N ASP A 32 -51.93 -29.00 -21.19
CA ASP A 32 -51.63 -28.21 -22.40
C ASP A 32 -51.32 -26.73 -22.08
N ALA A 33 -50.95 -26.42 -20.84
CA ALA A 33 -50.50 -25.07 -20.50
C ALA A 33 -49.24 -24.73 -21.31
N VAL A 34 -49.29 -23.61 -22.04
CA VAL A 34 -48.13 -23.11 -22.79
C VAL A 34 -46.99 -22.87 -21.79
N SER A 35 -45.91 -23.64 -21.94
CA SER A 35 -44.74 -23.52 -21.09
C SER A 35 -44.08 -22.14 -21.27
N THR A 36 -43.99 -21.34 -20.22
CA THR A 36 -43.20 -20.08 -20.18
C THR A 36 -41.69 -20.33 -20.08
N PHE A 37 -41.20 -21.54 -20.35
CA PHE A 37 -39.76 -21.79 -20.47
C PHE A 37 -39.26 -21.37 -21.85
N GLY A 38 -39.19 -20.06 -22.05
CA GLY A 38 -38.56 -19.33 -23.15
C GLY A 38 -37.87 -18.08 -22.62
N LEU A 39 -37.23 -17.28 -23.50
CA LEU A 39 -36.67 -15.97 -23.12
C LEU A 39 -37.73 -15.21 -22.33
N ARG A 40 -37.37 -14.64 -21.17
CA ARG A 40 -38.31 -14.08 -20.17
C ARG A 40 -39.25 -12.96 -20.67
N ARG A 41 -39.26 -12.63 -21.97
CA ARG A 41 -40.11 -11.65 -22.62
C ARG A 41 -40.39 -11.99 -24.10
N ASP A 42 -41.19 -13.03 -24.36
CA ASP A 42 -41.69 -13.30 -25.72
C ASP A 42 -42.60 -12.16 -26.24
N ASP A 43 -43.16 -11.33 -25.35
CA ASP A 43 -43.90 -10.10 -25.63
C ASP A 43 -43.07 -8.99 -26.31
N LEU A 44 -41.74 -9.08 -26.29
CA LEU A 44 -40.86 -8.17 -27.04
C LEU A 44 -40.73 -8.51 -28.52
N ILE A 45 -41.21 -9.69 -28.96
CA ILE A 45 -41.07 -10.21 -30.33
C ILE A 45 -42.44 -10.33 -31.04
N VAL A 46 -43.54 -9.97 -30.37
CA VAL A 46 -44.89 -9.97 -30.97
C VAL A 46 -45.09 -8.72 -31.82
N LYS A 47 -45.55 -8.90 -33.08
CA LYS A 47 -45.80 -7.82 -34.05
C LYS A 47 -46.95 -6.87 -33.68
N ASP A 48 -47.74 -7.22 -32.66
CA ASP A 48 -48.95 -6.49 -32.22
C ASP A 48 -48.72 -5.67 -30.93
N ALA A 49 -47.47 -5.29 -30.64
CA ALA A 49 -47.17 -4.41 -29.52
C ALA A 49 -47.71 -2.99 -29.78
N ASP A 50 -48.34 -2.39 -28.76
CA ASP A 50 -48.82 -1.01 -28.79
C ASP A 50 -47.68 -0.05 -29.21
N LEU A 51 -47.85 0.57 -30.39
CA LEU A 51 -46.88 1.50 -30.98
C LEU A 51 -46.53 2.67 -30.04
N PHE A 52 -47.45 3.08 -29.16
CA PHE A 52 -47.18 4.11 -28.15
C PHE A 52 -46.23 3.59 -27.07
N ALA A 53 -46.42 2.34 -26.60
CA ALA A 53 -45.52 1.70 -25.65
C ALA A 53 -44.12 1.42 -26.21
N VAL A 54 -43.97 1.30 -27.53
CA VAL A 54 -42.64 1.16 -28.18
C VAL A 54 -41.88 2.48 -28.17
N LYS A 55 -42.55 3.60 -28.44
CA LYS A 55 -41.94 4.94 -28.43
C LYS A 55 -41.47 5.33 -27.03
N ASP A 56 -42.30 5.07 -26.02
CA ASP A 56 -41.94 5.37 -24.63
C ASP A 56 -40.78 4.48 -24.15
N ARG A 57 -40.82 3.18 -24.44
CA ARG A 57 -39.69 2.27 -24.14
C ARG A 57 -38.40 2.67 -24.87
N LEU A 58 -38.49 3.17 -26.10
CA LEU A 58 -37.34 3.68 -26.84
C LEU A 58 -36.80 4.97 -26.21
N SER A 59 -37.68 5.86 -25.75
CA SER A 59 -37.31 7.06 -24.99
C SER A 59 -36.58 6.67 -23.69
N ASP A 60 -37.13 5.74 -22.92
CA ASP A 60 -36.49 5.25 -21.68
C ASP A 60 -35.14 4.58 -21.95
N TYR A 61 -35.05 3.76 -23.01
CA TYR A 61 -33.81 3.12 -23.41
C TYR A 61 -32.75 4.15 -23.86
N THR A 62 -33.14 5.14 -24.64
CA THR A 62 -32.21 6.20 -25.11
C THR A 62 -31.73 7.07 -23.95
N ALA A 63 -32.61 7.42 -23.02
CA ALA A 63 -32.25 8.11 -21.78
C ALA A 63 -31.26 7.28 -20.95
N TRP A 64 -31.58 6.01 -20.69
CA TRP A 64 -30.67 5.09 -19.98
C TRP A 64 -29.31 4.96 -20.67
N ARG A 65 -29.29 4.81 -22.00
CA ARG A 65 -28.04 4.68 -22.78
C ARG A 65 -27.18 5.94 -22.65
N HIS A 66 -27.80 7.11 -22.72
CA HIS A 66 -27.12 8.39 -22.59
C HIS A 66 -26.60 8.61 -21.17
N ASP A 67 -27.41 8.32 -20.15
CA ASP A 67 -27.01 8.43 -18.74
C ASP A 67 -25.89 7.45 -18.40
N ARG A 68 -25.96 6.22 -18.93
CA ARG A 68 -24.86 5.25 -18.84
C ARG A 68 -23.59 5.77 -19.50
N GLN A 69 -23.69 6.38 -20.69
CA GLN A 69 -22.53 6.94 -21.37
C GLN A 69 -21.91 8.09 -20.57
N LYS A 70 -22.73 8.98 -20.00
CA LYS A 70 -22.28 10.04 -19.10
C LYS A 70 -21.58 9.49 -17.86
N LEU A 71 -22.16 8.47 -17.22
CA LEU A 71 -21.55 7.82 -16.05
C LEU A 71 -20.22 7.15 -16.39
N VAL A 72 -20.12 6.50 -17.55
CA VAL A 72 -18.87 5.90 -18.02
C VAL A 72 -17.82 6.98 -18.29
N GLU A 73 -18.19 8.09 -18.93
CA GLU A 73 -17.24 9.17 -19.22
C GLU A 73 -16.80 9.90 -17.94
N ALA A 74 -17.72 10.17 -17.02
CA ALA A 74 -17.39 10.72 -15.70
C ALA A 74 -16.50 9.75 -14.89
N GLY A 75 -16.81 8.45 -14.93
CA GLY A 75 -16.04 7.41 -14.24
C GLY A 75 -14.69 7.07 -14.88
N ARG A 76 -14.42 7.58 -16.09
CA ARG A 76 -13.13 7.40 -16.78
C ARG A 76 -12.05 8.35 -16.30
N VAL A 77 -12.43 9.46 -15.69
CA VAL A 77 -11.48 10.41 -15.11
C VAL A 77 -11.12 9.92 -13.70
N PRO A 78 -9.84 9.64 -13.41
CA PRO A 78 -9.42 9.31 -12.06
C PRO A 78 -9.87 10.41 -11.10
N SER A 79 -10.70 10.06 -10.11
CA SER A 79 -11.17 11.01 -9.11
C SER A 79 -10.08 11.42 -8.12
N VAL A 80 -9.01 10.62 -8.02
CA VAL A 80 -7.81 10.90 -7.24
C VAL A 80 -6.59 10.46 -8.04
N ASN A 81 -5.61 11.35 -8.18
CA ASN A 81 -4.30 11.00 -8.71
C ASN A 81 -3.35 10.74 -7.54
N VAL A 82 -2.85 9.51 -7.41
CA VAL A 82 -2.00 9.08 -6.29
C VAL A 82 -0.58 8.89 -6.76
N GLN A 83 0.38 9.44 -6.02
CA GLN A 83 1.81 9.26 -6.30
C GLN A 83 2.61 9.05 -5.02
N THR A 84 3.64 8.20 -5.06
CA THR A 84 4.58 8.10 -3.93
C THR A 84 5.51 9.31 -3.89
N ALA A 85 5.95 9.73 -2.71
CA ALA A 85 6.91 10.83 -2.56
C ALA A 85 8.20 10.59 -3.38
N THR A 86 8.67 9.34 -3.45
CA THR A 86 9.84 8.94 -4.25
C THR A 86 9.61 9.13 -5.75
N SER A 87 8.42 8.74 -6.24
CA SER A 87 8.06 8.91 -7.66
C SER A 87 7.85 10.38 -8.00
N TRP A 88 7.22 11.14 -7.10
CA TRP A 88 7.05 12.58 -7.26
C TRP A 88 8.40 13.29 -7.38
N ALA A 89 9.35 12.96 -6.50
CA ALA A 89 10.69 13.53 -6.55
C ALA A 89 11.46 13.12 -7.82
N ALA A 90 11.25 11.89 -8.32
CA ALA A 90 11.82 11.45 -9.59
C ALA A 90 11.30 12.28 -10.78
N ASN A 91 10.00 12.58 -10.79
CA ASN A 91 9.40 13.45 -11.81
C ASN A 91 9.92 14.88 -11.68
N ALA A 92 9.99 15.41 -10.45
CA ALA A 92 10.53 16.74 -10.20
C ALA A 92 11.98 16.89 -10.71
N ALA A 93 12.82 15.86 -10.50
CA ALA A 93 14.18 15.83 -11.01
C ALA A 93 14.24 15.73 -12.55
N ARG A 94 13.41 14.87 -13.15
CA ARG A 94 13.29 14.75 -14.61
C ARG A 94 12.85 16.08 -15.26
N ASP A 95 11.95 16.78 -14.60
CA ASP A 95 11.38 18.03 -15.08
C ASP A 95 12.27 19.24 -14.69
N GLY A 96 13.39 19.01 -13.98
CA GLY A 96 14.40 20.01 -13.64
C GLY A 96 14.00 21.02 -12.57
N VAL A 97 12.99 20.71 -11.76
CA VAL A 97 12.45 21.60 -10.72
C VAL A 97 12.91 21.22 -9.30
N ASP A 98 13.54 20.06 -9.13
CA ASP A 98 14.05 19.58 -7.84
C ASP A 98 15.13 20.49 -7.25
N GLU A 99 16.02 21.05 -8.07
CA GLU A 99 17.04 22.02 -7.64
C GLU A 99 16.44 23.29 -7.03
N ALA A 100 15.40 23.85 -7.66
CA ALA A 100 14.72 25.04 -7.12
C ALA A 100 13.98 24.73 -5.81
N ILE A 101 13.38 23.54 -5.71
CA ILE A 101 12.72 23.09 -4.49
C ILE A 101 13.76 22.83 -3.39
N ALA A 102 14.86 22.16 -3.72
CA ALA A 102 15.95 21.87 -2.79
C ALA A 102 16.65 23.13 -2.29
N ALA A 103 16.79 24.16 -3.13
CA ALA A 103 17.39 25.44 -2.76
C ALA A 103 16.51 26.27 -1.82
N SER A 104 15.17 26.15 -1.93
CA SER A 104 14.22 26.79 -1.02
C SER A 104 13.95 25.96 0.24
N ALA A 105 14.33 24.69 0.24
CA ALA A 105 14.13 23.77 1.35
C ALA A 105 15.19 23.97 2.44
N GLU A 106 14.76 24.26 3.67
CA GLU A 106 15.63 24.29 4.85
C GLU A 106 15.91 22.86 5.35
N ILE A 107 16.70 22.12 4.57
CA ILE A 107 17.09 20.73 4.86
C ILE A 107 18.54 20.68 5.32
N GLU A 108 18.73 20.23 6.56
CA GLU A 108 20.05 19.93 7.12
C GLU A 108 20.56 18.61 6.54
N VAL A 109 21.85 18.55 6.18
CA VAL A 109 22.47 17.32 5.67
C VAL A 109 23.54 16.86 6.64
N LEU A 110 23.35 15.66 7.17
CA LEU A 110 24.29 15.01 8.07
C LEU A 110 24.88 13.79 7.37
N GLN A 111 26.12 13.44 7.72
CA GLN A 111 26.81 12.31 7.12
C GLN A 111 27.71 11.63 8.13
N ILE A 112 27.66 10.30 8.19
CA ILE A 112 28.70 9.50 8.84
C ILE A 112 29.78 9.09 7.83
N PRO A 113 31.05 8.96 8.25
CA PRO A 113 32.11 8.48 7.37
C PRO A 113 31.79 7.09 6.80
N GLY A 114 31.90 6.94 5.48
CA GLY A 114 31.76 5.65 4.82
C GLY A 114 32.93 4.72 5.17
N VAL A 115 32.66 3.41 5.21
CA VAL A 115 33.69 2.38 5.35
C VAL A 115 34.04 1.84 3.96
N GLU A 116 35.34 1.83 3.64
CA GLU A 116 35.82 1.30 2.37
C GLU A 116 35.51 -0.20 2.23
N GLY A 117 35.11 -0.63 1.04
CA GLY A 117 34.72 -2.03 0.78
C GLY A 117 33.37 -2.46 1.35
N ARG A 118 32.61 -1.56 2.00
CA ARG A 118 31.26 -1.85 2.50
C ARG A 118 30.32 -2.26 1.36
N PRO A 119 29.43 -3.26 1.56
CA PRO A 119 28.35 -3.56 0.63
C PRO A 119 27.51 -2.33 0.28
N LYS A 120 27.06 -2.25 -0.98
CA LYS A 120 26.22 -1.16 -1.49
C LYS A 120 25.07 -1.72 -2.31
N GLY A 121 24.03 -0.92 -2.48
CA GLY A 121 22.89 -1.26 -3.34
C GLY A 121 21.56 -1.24 -2.59
N PRO A 122 20.44 -1.40 -3.31
CA PRO A 122 19.10 -1.25 -2.73
C PRO A 122 18.83 -2.23 -1.60
N LYS A 123 19.26 -3.50 -1.76
CA LYS A 123 19.09 -4.54 -0.73
C LYS A 123 19.81 -4.21 0.57
N PHE A 124 21.03 -3.68 0.48
CA PHE A 124 21.79 -3.24 1.64
C PHE A 124 21.10 -2.07 2.34
N GLY A 125 20.62 -1.08 1.56
CA GLY A 125 19.81 0.02 2.09
C GLY A 125 18.56 -0.46 2.82
N THR A 126 17.78 -1.35 2.20
CA THR A 126 16.61 -1.96 2.84
C THR A 126 16.94 -2.63 4.18
N LEU A 127 18.08 -3.34 4.27
CA LEU A 127 18.51 -3.93 5.53
C LEU A 127 18.85 -2.87 6.59
N VAL A 128 19.56 -1.80 6.23
CA VAL A 128 19.87 -0.70 7.17
C VAL A 128 18.59 -0.05 7.69
N HIS A 129 17.63 0.29 6.81
CA HIS A 129 16.35 0.86 7.21
C HIS A 129 15.55 -0.10 8.10
N ALA A 130 15.46 -1.37 7.72
CA ALA A 130 14.72 -2.37 8.51
C ALA A 130 15.27 -2.54 9.93
N VAL A 131 16.58 -2.37 10.13
CA VAL A 131 17.18 -2.39 11.48
C VAL A 131 16.88 -1.09 12.24
N LEU A 132 17.08 0.08 11.62
CA LEU A 132 16.79 1.39 12.23
C LEU A 132 15.32 1.54 12.64
N ALA A 133 14.41 0.97 11.85
CA ALA A 133 12.98 0.95 12.08
C ALA A 133 12.58 0.40 13.46
N ILE A 134 13.31 -0.59 13.97
CA ILE A 134 12.88 -1.35 15.16
C ILE A 134 13.87 -1.34 16.32
N VAL A 135 15.16 -1.11 16.08
CA VAL A 135 16.20 -1.19 17.11
C VAL A 135 15.98 -0.13 18.21
N PRO A 136 16.12 -0.44 19.51
CA PRO A 136 16.11 0.61 20.54
C PRO A 136 17.18 1.69 20.27
N LEU A 137 16.87 2.96 20.55
CA LEU A 137 17.78 4.07 20.24
C LEU A 137 19.02 4.13 21.15
N ASP A 138 18.99 3.40 22.26
CA ASP A 138 20.06 3.18 23.22
C ASP A 138 20.58 1.73 23.17
N ALA A 139 20.25 0.99 22.10
CA ALA A 139 20.59 -0.42 21.99
C ALA A 139 22.10 -0.65 22.14
N PRO A 140 22.51 -1.59 23.00
CA PRO A 140 23.90 -2.03 23.03
C PRO A 140 24.25 -2.74 21.73
N GLU A 141 25.54 -2.81 21.41
CA GLU A 141 26.07 -3.42 20.17
C GLU A 141 25.51 -4.81 19.90
N GLU A 142 25.43 -5.64 20.93
CA GLU A 142 24.92 -7.00 20.82
C GLU A 142 23.41 -7.04 20.49
N ALA A 143 22.62 -6.07 20.94
CA ALA A 143 21.22 -5.97 20.53
C ALA A 143 21.10 -5.53 19.07
N VAL A 144 21.90 -4.56 18.62
CA VAL A 144 21.93 -4.13 17.21
C VAL A 144 22.30 -5.31 16.30
N ARG A 145 23.33 -6.08 16.68
CA ARG A 145 23.78 -7.26 15.93
C ARG A 145 22.65 -8.28 15.78
N ARG A 146 21.97 -8.64 16.87
CA ARG A 146 20.85 -9.59 16.81
C ARG A 146 19.69 -9.08 15.96
N THR A 147 19.36 -7.79 16.05
CA THR A 147 18.32 -7.19 15.19
C THR A 147 18.72 -7.29 13.72
N ALA A 148 19.96 -6.97 13.37
CA ALA A 148 20.48 -7.10 12.01
C ALA A 148 20.45 -8.55 11.50
N GLU A 149 20.76 -9.54 12.34
CA GLU A 149 20.67 -10.96 11.97
C GLU A 149 19.24 -11.43 11.68
N VAL A 150 18.27 -10.95 12.46
CA VAL A 150 16.86 -11.27 12.23
C VAL A 150 16.37 -10.63 10.93
N GLN A 151 16.64 -9.34 10.73
CA GLN A 151 16.25 -8.63 9.51
C GLN A 151 16.98 -9.19 8.28
N GLY A 152 18.26 -9.53 8.42
CA GLY A 152 19.05 -10.16 7.36
C GLY A 152 18.49 -11.50 6.92
N ARG A 153 17.98 -12.32 7.86
CA ARG A 153 17.29 -13.57 7.51
C ARG A 153 16.00 -13.33 6.74
N ILE A 154 15.20 -12.33 7.13
CA ILE A 154 13.95 -11.96 6.44
C ILE A 154 14.25 -11.49 5.00
N LEU A 155 15.31 -10.71 4.82
CA LEU A 155 15.70 -10.11 3.55
C LEU A 155 16.66 -10.98 2.72
N ALA A 156 16.95 -12.21 3.17
CA ALA A 156 17.93 -13.11 2.57
C ALA A 156 19.31 -12.44 2.34
N SER A 157 19.76 -11.62 3.28
CA SER A 157 21.04 -10.91 3.26
C SER A 157 22.21 -11.83 3.61
N SER A 158 23.39 -11.55 3.04
CA SER A 158 24.61 -12.27 3.36
C SER A 158 25.11 -11.92 4.77
N ALA A 159 25.96 -12.76 5.36
CA ALA A 159 26.59 -12.47 6.65
C ALA A 159 27.42 -11.17 6.61
N GLU A 160 28.04 -10.87 5.47
CA GLU A 160 28.77 -9.64 5.22
C GLU A 160 27.84 -8.41 5.23
N GLU A 161 26.71 -8.48 4.52
CA GLU A 161 25.68 -7.42 4.52
C GLU A 161 25.15 -7.17 5.94
N VAL A 162 24.90 -8.23 6.71
CA VAL A 162 24.43 -8.16 8.10
C VAL A 162 25.44 -7.48 9.01
N GLY A 163 26.72 -7.89 8.94
CA GLY A 163 27.78 -7.29 9.74
C GLY A 163 27.98 -5.81 9.41
N ALA A 164 27.99 -5.47 8.13
CA ALA A 164 28.09 -4.10 7.66
C ALA A 164 26.89 -3.24 8.09
N ALA A 165 25.66 -3.74 7.97
CA ALA A 165 24.47 -3.01 8.40
C ALA A 165 24.49 -2.75 9.91
N ALA A 166 24.88 -3.74 10.72
CA ALA A 166 25.02 -3.56 12.17
C ALA A 166 26.04 -2.48 12.52
N ALA A 167 27.17 -2.41 11.80
CA ALA A 167 28.18 -1.37 12.00
C ALA A 167 27.65 0.03 11.67
N VAL A 168 26.92 0.17 10.56
CA VAL A 168 26.30 1.43 10.11
C VAL A 168 25.27 1.90 11.12
N VAL A 169 24.36 1.03 11.55
CA VAL A 169 23.33 1.37 12.53
C VAL A 169 23.96 1.81 13.85
N ARG A 170 25.04 1.15 14.31
CA ARG A 170 25.77 1.59 15.50
C ARG A 170 26.38 2.97 15.34
N ALA A 171 26.92 3.30 14.17
CA ALA A 171 27.44 4.63 13.89
C ALA A 171 26.33 5.68 13.91
N VAL A 172 25.18 5.39 13.30
CA VAL A 172 23.98 6.25 13.32
C VAL A 172 23.50 6.50 14.76
N LEU A 173 23.33 5.44 15.56
CA LEU A 173 22.83 5.54 16.94
C LEU A 173 23.75 6.34 17.87
N ARG A 174 25.04 6.48 17.53
CA ARG A 174 26.02 7.30 18.27
C ARG A 174 26.03 8.77 17.86
N HIS A 175 25.31 9.14 16.81
CA HIS A 175 25.24 10.50 16.34
C HIS A 175 24.41 11.38 17.28
N GLU A 176 24.80 12.65 17.46
CA GLU A 176 24.10 13.60 18.35
C GLU A 176 22.62 13.80 18.00
N LEU A 177 22.26 13.63 16.72
CA LEU A 177 20.87 13.64 16.25
C LEU A 177 20.04 12.55 16.94
N MET A 178 20.61 11.36 17.14
CA MET A 178 19.92 10.25 17.80
C MET A 178 19.82 10.47 19.30
N ASP A 179 20.76 11.20 19.91
CA ASP A 179 20.64 11.65 21.30
C ASP A 179 19.49 12.64 21.50
N ARG A 180 19.32 13.57 20.55
CA ARG A 180 18.18 14.49 20.50
C ARG A 180 16.86 13.73 20.34
N ALA A 181 16.81 12.80 19.39
CA ALA A 181 15.65 11.94 19.16
C ALA A 181 15.26 11.14 20.43
N ARG A 182 16.24 10.60 21.16
CA ARG A 182 16.02 9.85 22.41
C ARG A 182 15.43 10.69 23.54
N ARG A 183 15.72 11.99 23.57
CA ARG A 183 15.17 12.94 24.56
C ARG A 183 13.77 13.41 24.21
N SER A 184 13.30 13.15 22.99
CA SER A 184 11.96 13.54 22.56
C SER A 184 10.89 12.78 23.33
N PHE A 185 9.86 13.48 23.78
CA PHE A 185 8.67 12.86 24.38
C PHE A 185 7.83 12.11 23.34
N ARG A 186 8.02 12.39 22.04
CA ARG A 186 7.19 11.88 20.97
C ARG A 186 8.04 11.64 19.74
N LEU A 187 8.29 10.35 19.51
CA LEU A 187 9.08 9.83 18.41
C LEU A 187 8.28 8.80 17.64
N ARG A 188 8.43 8.80 16.32
CA ARG A 188 7.78 7.86 15.40
C ARG A 188 8.81 7.38 14.40
N ARG A 189 8.70 6.10 14.02
CA ARG A 189 9.53 5.46 12.99
C ARG A 189 8.61 4.77 12.01
N GLU A 190 9.04 4.64 10.75
CA GLU A 190 8.28 3.97 9.69
C GLU A 190 6.82 4.45 9.63
N THR A 191 6.61 5.77 9.68
CA THR A 191 5.28 6.35 9.82
C THR A 191 4.66 6.64 8.47
N PRO A 192 3.56 5.97 8.09
CA PRO A 192 2.87 6.27 6.85
C PRO A 192 2.30 7.68 6.90
N VAL A 193 2.46 8.41 5.80
CA VAL A 193 1.90 9.73 5.60
C VAL A 193 1.18 9.79 4.27
N THR A 194 0.06 10.50 4.26
CA THR A 194 -0.71 10.79 3.07
C THR A 194 -1.20 12.22 3.14
N TRP A 195 -1.04 12.99 2.08
CA TRP A 195 -1.53 14.36 2.03
C TRP A 195 -1.92 14.77 0.62
N MET A 196 -2.87 15.70 0.54
CA MET A 196 -3.32 16.29 -0.72
C MET A 196 -2.48 17.54 -1.02
N GLN A 197 -1.89 17.61 -2.21
CA GLN A 197 -1.28 18.82 -2.73
C GLN A 197 -2.35 19.83 -3.18
N LYS A 198 -1.93 21.08 -3.39
CA LYS A 198 -2.82 22.19 -3.81
C LYS A 198 -3.49 21.94 -5.17
N ASP A 199 -2.86 21.15 -6.02
CA ASP A 199 -3.36 20.76 -7.35
C ASP A 199 -4.28 19.53 -7.32
N GLY A 200 -4.55 18.96 -6.15
CA GLY A 200 -5.39 17.77 -5.97
C GLY A 200 -4.65 16.43 -6.15
N MET A 201 -3.32 16.43 -6.31
CA MET A 201 -2.54 15.19 -6.26
C MET A 201 -2.41 14.69 -4.83
N LEU A 202 -2.74 13.43 -4.59
CA LEU A 202 -2.52 12.77 -3.31
C LEU A 202 -1.13 12.15 -3.31
N ILE A 203 -0.27 12.60 -2.38
CA ILE A 203 1.04 12.00 -2.20
C ILE A 203 1.03 11.09 -0.98
N GLU A 204 1.62 9.92 -1.15
CA GLU A 204 1.85 8.94 -0.09
C GLU A 204 3.35 8.69 0.13
N GLY A 205 3.72 8.35 1.36
CA GLY A 205 5.08 7.95 1.68
C GLY A 205 5.19 7.43 3.09
N VAL A 206 6.41 7.08 3.47
CA VAL A 206 6.74 6.60 4.81
C VAL A 206 7.90 7.44 5.31
N LEU A 207 7.74 8.01 6.50
CA LEU A 207 8.82 8.71 7.20
C LEU A 207 9.68 7.68 7.91
N ASP A 208 11.00 7.68 7.69
CA ASP A 208 11.90 6.79 8.42
C ASP A 208 11.88 7.10 9.91
N LEU A 209 12.01 8.40 10.26
CA LEU A 209 12.01 8.87 11.64
C LEU A 209 11.41 10.29 11.72
N ALA A 210 10.56 10.52 12.71
CA ALA A 210 10.08 11.85 13.05
C ALA A 210 9.97 12.01 14.57
N PHE A 211 10.52 13.09 15.12
CA PHE A 211 10.47 13.35 16.55
C PHE A 211 10.23 14.84 16.87
N ASP A 212 9.52 15.10 17.96
CA ASP A 212 9.24 16.46 18.40
C ASP A 212 10.44 17.00 19.21
N GLU A 213 10.92 18.19 18.88
CA GLU A 213 11.98 18.89 19.62
C GLU A 213 11.61 20.38 19.73
N GLY A 214 11.41 20.86 20.96
CA GLY A 214 10.87 22.19 21.20
C GLY A 214 9.47 22.34 20.62
N ASP A 215 9.24 23.39 19.85
CA ASP A 215 7.98 23.70 19.18
C ASP A 215 7.84 23.08 17.78
N ALA A 216 8.91 22.45 17.25
CA ALA A 216 8.94 21.87 15.91
C ALA A 216 9.00 20.32 15.90
N THR A 217 8.60 19.72 14.78
CA THR A 217 8.86 18.30 14.49
C THR A 217 10.05 18.18 13.54
N THR A 218 11.03 17.36 13.91
CA THR A 218 12.19 17.02 13.06
C THR A 218 11.86 15.75 12.28
N VAL A 219 11.90 15.82 10.96
CA VAL A 219 11.74 14.68 10.06
C VAL A 219 13.12 14.27 9.56
N VAL A 220 13.47 13.01 9.73
CA VAL A 220 14.75 12.44 9.33
C VAL A 220 14.50 11.38 8.28
N ASP A 221 15.24 11.46 7.19
CA ASP A 221 15.25 10.46 6.12
C ASP A 221 16.68 9.95 5.98
N PHE A 222 16.86 8.64 6.18
CA PHE A 222 18.16 7.99 6.05
C PHE A 222 18.39 7.66 4.57
N LYS A 223 19.62 7.88 4.09
CA LYS A 223 20.00 7.55 2.72
C LYS A 223 21.37 6.90 2.69
N THR A 224 21.44 5.72 2.11
CA THR A 224 22.71 5.04 1.85
C THR A 224 23.45 5.66 0.66
N ASP A 225 24.77 5.49 0.61
CA ASP A 225 25.64 5.97 -0.49
C ASP A 225 25.10 5.64 -1.90
N HIS A 226 24.48 4.47 -2.07
CA HIS A 226 23.95 4.05 -3.37
C HIS A 226 22.77 4.92 -3.83
N GLU A 227 21.91 5.32 -2.91
CA GLU A 227 20.73 6.13 -3.22
C GLU A 227 21.17 7.51 -3.69
N LEU A 228 22.16 8.11 -3.02
CA LEU A 228 22.67 9.45 -3.30
C LEU A 228 23.34 9.62 -4.67
N ALA A 229 23.73 8.53 -5.34
CA ALA A 229 24.25 8.58 -6.71
C ALA A 229 23.26 9.19 -7.71
N SER A 230 21.97 9.23 -7.35
CA SER A 230 20.91 9.82 -8.17
C SER A 230 20.67 11.33 -7.96
N GLY A 231 21.48 11.99 -7.13
CA GLY A 231 21.48 13.44 -6.92
C GLY A 231 20.88 13.86 -5.58
N GLU A 232 21.59 14.70 -4.82
CA GLU A 232 21.15 15.18 -3.49
C GLU A 232 19.90 16.07 -3.57
N ALA A 233 19.80 16.91 -4.60
CA ALA A 233 18.67 17.82 -4.81
C ALA A 233 17.32 17.08 -4.83
N ARG A 234 17.28 15.94 -5.54
CA ARG A 234 16.12 15.05 -5.58
C ARG A 234 15.66 14.60 -4.19
N TYR A 235 16.59 14.21 -3.32
CA TYR A 235 16.26 13.75 -1.97
C TYR A 235 15.84 14.89 -1.05
N ARG A 236 16.46 16.07 -1.19
CA ARG A 236 16.01 17.28 -0.49
C ARG A 236 14.59 17.66 -0.92
N ALA A 237 14.28 17.60 -2.21
CA ALA A 237 12.94 17.86 -2.73
C ALA A 237 11.92 16.84 -2.19
N GLN A 238 12.27 15.56 -2.13
CA GLN A 238 11.45 14.53 -1.49
C GLN A 238 11.21 14.83 0.00
N LEU A 239 12.27 15.12 0.75
CA LEU A 239 12.16 15.36 2.19
C LEU A 239 11.37 16.64 2.50
N GLN A 240 11.48 17.68 1.65
CA GLN A 240 10.64 18.87 1.76
C GLN A 240 9.15 18.52 1.72
N LYS A 241 8.75 17.53 0.91
CA LYS A 241 7.35 17.06 0.88
C LYS A 241 6.90 16.39 2.17
N TYR A 242 7.78 15.65 2.82
CA TYR A 242 7.49 15.12 4.14
C TYR A 242 7.40 16.23 5.20
N VAL A 243 8.27 17.23 5.13
CA VAL A 243 8.20 18.40 6.01
C VAL A 243 6.87 19.14 5.84
N ASP A 244 6.45 19.41 4.60
CA ASP A 244 5.16 20.04 4.28
C ASP A 244 3.98 19.24 4.86
N ALA A 245 3.99 17.92 4.66
CA ALA A 245 2.94 17.03 5.14
C ALA A 245 2.85 17.01 6.67
N VAL A 246 4.00 16.91 7.34
CA VAL A 246 4.08 16.90 8.81
C VAL A 246 3.66 18.24 9.40
N ALA A 247 4.09 19.36 8.82
CA ALA A 247 3.66 20.69 9.26
C ALA A 247 2.14 20.88 9.09
N ALA A 248 1.60 20.45 7.95
CA ALA A 248 0.17 20.53 7.68
C ALA A 248 -0.67 19.66 8.64
N ALA A 249 -0.21 18.45 8.96
CA ALA A 249 -0.90 17.50 9.82
C ALA A 249 -0.82 17.88 11.31
N THR A 250 0.35 18.37 11.76
CA THR A 250 0.58 18.70 13.18
C THR A 250 0.20 20.13 13.54
N LYS A 251 0.01 21.01 12.55
CA LYS A 251 -0.17 22.47 12.72
C LYS A 251 0.98 23.12 13.48
N ARG A 252 2.18 22.57 13.35
CA ARG A 252 3.43 23.06 13.97
C ARG A 252 4.51 23.19 12.91
N PRO A 253 5.57 24.00 13.15
CA PRO A 253 6.74 24.00 12.29
C PRO A 253 7.33 22.59 12.18
N ALA A 254 7.84 22.26 11.00
CA ALA A 254 8.61 21.04 10.77
C ALA A 254 9.89 21.39 10.04
N ARG A 255 10.94 20.60 10.27
CA ARG A 255 12.24 20.73 9.60
C ARG A 255 12.74 19.37 9.17
N GLY A 256 13.56 19.35 8.12
CA GLY A 256 14.08 18.12 7.55
C GLY A 256 15.57 17.93 7.82
N VAL A 257 15.95 16.68 8.09
CA VAL A 257 17.34 16.23 8.17
C VAL A 257 17.53 15.06 7.19
N LEU A 258 18.35 15.26 6.17
CA LEU A 258 18.79 14.18 5.28
C LEU A 258 20.05 13.55 5.89
N PHE A 259 19.94 12.32 6.38
CA PHE A 259 21.04 11.63 7.05
C PHE A 259 21.68 10.59 6.12
N LYS A 260 22.86 10.92 5.61
CA LYS A 260 23.66 10.06 4.74
C LYS A 260 24.42 9.00 5.57
N VAL A 261 24.19 7.72 5.28
CA VAL A 261 24.65 6.56 6.07
C VAL A 261 25.48 5.56 5.29
#